data_AF-A0A066YWL6-F1
#
_entry.id   AF-A0A066YWL6-F1
#
_cell.length_a   1.000
_cell.length_b   1.000
_cell.length_c   1.000
_cell.angle_alpha   90.00
_cell.angle_beta   90.00
_cell.angle_gamma   90.00
#
_symmetry.space_group_name_H-M   'P 1'
#
loop_
_entity.id
_entity.type
_entity.pdbx_description
1 polymer ?
#
loop_
_entity_poly.entity_id
_entity_poly.type
_entity_poly.pdbx_seq_one_letter_code
_entity_poly.pdbx_strand_id
1 'polypeptide(L)'
;MLYVGAIGPSHPDGTPQYGVVFRREDGSAALAIWDGAGASPQPIAVWDRAGNTIIADDRVSGQGLARPYLSTDAWFGATEVPAFTTSSTSFTTLQHMVWYKQHPRVEANFLVRCSDATTSGQIQLIDDNNVVVAGPVNVAAGAYYWDAVTGTVAGGHEARFNLHWQARVTPGSTGNIGVKGLSTFGIQS
;
A
#
# COMPACT_ATOMS: atom_id res chain seq x y z
N MET A 1 -32.15 -8.84 10.00
CA MET A 1 -32.10 -9.35 11.38
C MET A 1 -30.92 -8.75 12.12
N LEU A 2 -30.99 -8.53 13.45
CA LEU A 2 -29.92 -7.94 14.26
C LEU A 2 -29.58 -8.87 15.43
N TYR A 3 -28.30 -9.19 15.60
CA TYR A 3 -27.74 -9.87 16.77
C TYR A 3 -26.79 -8.94 17.51
N VAL A 4 -26.86 -8.93 18.84
CA VAL A 4 -25.99 -8.15 19.72
C VAL A 4 -25.65 -9.00 20.95
N GLY A 5 -24.40 -8.94 21.41
CA GLY A 5 -23.95 -9.66 22.59
C GLY A 5 -23.06 -10.84 22.23
N ALA A 6 -23.16 -11.95 22.97
CA ALA A 6 -22.41 -13.17 22.65
C ALA A 6 -22.99 -13.81 21.38
N ILE A 7 -22.18 -13.86 20.32
CA ILE A 7 -22.56 -14.37 18.99
C ILE A 7 -21.70 -15.60 18.70
N GLY A 8 -22.35 -16.68 18.30
CA GLY A 8 -21.66 -17.92 17.94
C GLY A 8 -20.99 -17.83 16.56
N PRO A 9 -19.91 -18.59 16.35
CA PRO A 9 -19.27 -19.48 17.32
C PRO A 9 -18.39 -18.71 18.32
N SER A 10 -18.11 -19.33 19.47
CA SER A 10 -17.09 -18.83 20.42
C SER A 10 -15.71 -18.79 19.77
N HIS A 11 -14.78 -18.05 20.40
CA HIS A 11 -13.38 -18.07 20.00
C HIS A 11 -12.76 -19.48 20.09
N PRO A 12 -11.64 -19.76 19.39
CA PRO A 12 -10.97 -21.06 19.43
C PRO A 12 -10.57 -21.55 20.84
N ASP A 13 -10.39 -20.63 21.79
CA ASP A 13 -10.08 -20.92 23.20
C ASP A 13 -11.35 -21.21 24.06
N GLY A 14 -12.53 -21.20 23.45
CA GLY A 14 -13.82 -21.42 24.10
C GLY A 14 -14.44 -20.17 24.73
N THR A 15 -13.74 -19.04 24.75
CA THR A 15 -14.29 -17.79 25.30
C THR A 15 -15.40 -17.23 24.43
N PRO A 16 -16.46 -16.61 25.01
CA PRO A 16 -17.55 -16.06 24.22
C PRO A 16 -17.05 -14.95 23.29
N GLN A 17 -17.47 -15.02 22.03
CA GLN A 17 -17.23 -13.95 21.08
C GLN A 17 -18.35 -12.93 21.18
N TYR A 18 -18.03 -11.69 21.54
CA TYR A 18 -19.01 -10.61 21.59
C TYR A 18 -18.99 -9.80 20.31
N GLY A 19 -20.15 -9.32 19.87
CA GLY A 19 -20.21 -8.56 18.62
C GLY A 19 -21.58 -8.04 18.26
N VAL A 20 -21.68 -7.59 17.01
CA VAL A 20 -22.91 -7.17 16.36
C VAL A 20 -22.94 -7.77 14.97
N VAL A 21 -24.07 -8.36 14.56
CA VAL A 21 -24.26 -8.87 13.19
C VAL A 21 -25.61 -8.39 12.66
N PHE A 22 -25.56 -7.66 11.54
CA PHE A 22 -26.72 -7.32 10.74
C PHE A 22 -26.82 -8.28 9.56
N ARG A 23 -27.95 -9.00 9.46
CA ARG A 23 -28.24 -9.92 8.35
C ARG A 23 -29.30 -9.38 7.40
N ARG A 24 -29.11 -9.68 6.11
CA ARG A 24 -30.12 -9.53 5.04
C ARG A 24 -31.28 -10.50 5.22
N GLU A 25 -32.31 -10.35 4.40
CA GLU A 25 -33.47 -11.23 4.36
C GLU A 25 -33.11 -12.67 3.96
N ASP A 26 -32.10 -12.84 3.10
CA ASP A 26 -31.57 -14.15 2.70
C ASP A 26 -30.68 -14.80 3.77
N GLY A 27 -30.52 -14.15 4.93
CA GLY A 27 -29.69 -14.63 6.02
C GLY A 27 -28.19 -14.38 5.85
N SER A 28 -27.71 -13.77 4.75
CA SER A 28 -26.30 -13.36 4.64
C SER A 28 -25.97 -12.18 5.56
N ALA A 29 -24.72 -12.09 6.03
CA ALA A 29 -24.27 -10.93 6.81
C ALA A 29 -24.05 -9.72 5.90
N ALA A 30 -24.53 -8.55 6.32
CA ALA A 30 -24.34 -7.27 5.63
C ALA A 30 -23.31 -6.39 6.33
N LEU A 31 -23.33 -6.36 7.67
CA LEU A 31 -22.37 -5.65 8.52
C LEU A 31 -22.12 -6.49 9.77
N ALA A 32 -20.87 -6.60 10.20
CA ALA A 32 -20.58 -7.22 11.48
C ALA A 32 -19.31 -6.74 12.16
N ILE A 33 -19.32 -6.81 13.50
CA ILE A 33 -18.13 -6.96 14.35
C ILE A 33 -18.12 -8.43 14.76
N TRP A 34 -17.58 -9.28 13.88
CA TRP A 34 -17.63 -10.74 13.97
C TRP A 34 -16.72 -11.34 12.91
N ASP A 35 -15.97 -12.39 13.25
CA ASP A 35 -15.08 -13.09 12.31
C ASP A 35 -15.38 -14.59 12.17
N GLY A 36 -16.52 -15.06 12.69
CA GLY A 36 -16.86 -16.48 12.71
C GLY A 36 -16.10 -17.23 13.80
N ALA A 37 -15.58 -18.41 13.49
CA ALA A 37 -14.70 -19.18 14.39
C ALA A 37 -13.24 -18.67 14.38
N GLY A 38 -13.03 -17.45 13.89
CA GLY A 38 -11.72 -16.90 13.59
C GLY A 38 -10.94 -16.46 14.83
N ALA A 39 -9.68 -16.09 14.57
CA ALA A 39 -8.78 -15.53 15.56
C ALA A 39 -8.99 -14.01 15.70
N SER A 40 -9.07 -13.58 16.96
CA SER A 40 -9.04 -12.17 17.39
C SER A 40 -7.83 -11.41 16.80
N PRO A 41 -7.94 -10.11 16.49
CA PRO A 41 -9.10 -9.24 16.70
C PRO A 41 -10.17 -9.34 15.60
N GLN A 42 -11.42 -9.05 15.98
CA GLN A 42 -12.56 -8.99 15.06
C GLN A 42 -12.49 -7.69 14.24
N PRO A 43 -12.67 -7.74 12.91
CA PRO A 43 -12.85 -6.54 12.14
C PRO A 43 -14.28 -6.00 12.29
N ILE A 44 -14.45 -4.71 12.08
CA ILE A 44 -15.71 -4.18 11.54
C ILE A 44 -15.71 -4.42 10.03
N ALA A 45 -16.66 -5.19 9.52
CA ALA A 45 -16.73 -5.55 8.10
C ALA A 45 -18.12 -5.32 7.53
N VAL A 46 -18.16 -4.87 6.28
CA VAL A 46 -19.37 -4.70 5.48
C VAL A 46 -19.19 -5.50 4.19
N TRP A 47 -20.20 -6.29 3.84
CA TRP A 47 -20.18 -7.15 2.64
C TRP A 47 -21.22 -6.72 1.62
N ASP A 48 -20.96 -6.95 0.33
CA ASP A 48 -21.99 -6.91 -0.71
C ASP A 48 -22.86 -8.19 -0.69
N ARG A 49 -23.79 -8.32 -1.64
CA ARG A 49 -24.67 -9.50 -1.73
C ARG A 49 -23.97 -10.75 -2.27
N ALA A 50 -22.85 -10.59 -2.98
CA ALA A 50 -22.03 -11.69 -3.47
C ALA A 50 -21.05 -12.21 -2.41
N GLY A 51 -20.98 -11.56 -1.24
CA GLY A 51 -20.11 -11.93 -0.13
C GLY A 51 -18.74 -11.25 -0.16
N ASN A 52 -18.52 -10.26 -1.04
CA ASN A 52 -17.27 -9.52 -1.08
C ASN A 52 -17.22 -8.47 0.02
N THR A 53 -16.10 -8.35 0.73
CA THR A 53 -15.87 -7.27 1.70
C THR A 53 -15.69 -5.95 0.97
N ILE A 54 -16.60 -5.01 1.20
CA ILE A 54 -16.55 -3.67 0.59
C ILE A 54 -15.92 -2.64 1.52
N ILE A 55 -16.07 -2.80 2.83
CA ILE A 55 -15.43 -1.97 3.86
C ILE A 55 -14.95 -2.89 4.98
N ALA A 56 -13.70 -2.72 5.41
CA ALA A 56 -13.21 -3.33 6.63
C ALA A 56 -12.03 -2.53 7.21
N ASP A 57 -11.86 -2.56 8.51
CA ASP A 57 -10.63 -2.11 9.17
C ASP A 57 -9.51 -3.16 9.07
N ASP A 58 -8.25 -2.71 9.13
CA ASP A 58 -7.10 -3.61 9.10
C ASP A 58 -6.80 -4.19 10.49
N ARG A 59 -7.38 -5.37 10.73
CA ARG A 59 -7.27 -6.06 12.02
C ARG A 59 -5.85 -6.48 12.43
N VAL A 60 -4.94 -6.66 11.47
CA VAL A 60 -3.57 -7.15 11.76
C VAL A 60 -2.70 -6.01 12.25
N SER A 61 -2.72 -4.85 11.58
CA SER A 61 -2.01 -3.67 12.07
C SER A 61 -2.76 -2.94 13.19
N GLY A 62 -4.07 -3.20 13.33
CA GLY A 62 -4.93 -2.54 14.31
C GLY A 62 -5.23 -1.08 13.96
N GLN A 63 -4.96 -0.65 12.73
CA GLN A 63 -5.16 0.74 12.30
C GLN A 63 -5.55 0.85 10.82
N GLY A 64 -6.45 1.78 10.53
CA GLY A 64 -6.86 2.12 9.16
C GLY A 64 -7.77 1.09 8.51
N LEU A 65 -7.93 1.22 7.20
CA LEU A 65 -8.80 0.37 6.39
C LEU A 65 -8.02 -0.83 5.83
N ALA A 66 -8.61 -2.03 5.88
CA ALA A 66 -8.24 -3.13 5.00
C ALA A 66 -8.92 -2.97 3.62
N ARG A 67 -10.18 -2.51 3.60
CA ARG A 67 -10.96 -2.25 2.38
C ARG A 67 -11.84 -0.99 2.54
N PRO A 68 -12.11 -0.25 1.46
CA PRO A 68 -11.52 -0.39 0.12
C PRO A 68 -10.07 0.12 0.11
N TYR A 69 -9.33 -0.19 -0.97
CA TYR A 69 -8.06 0.49 -1.21
C TYR A 69 -8.36 1.91 -1.68
N LEU A 70 -7.85 2.88 -0.94
CA LEU A 70 -8.05 4.28 -1.28
C LEU A 70 -6.89 4.72 -2.17
N SER A 71 -7.25 5.23 -3.34
CA SER A 71 -6.29 5.95 -4.16
C SER A 71 -5.87 7.18 -3.38
N THR A 72 -4.56 7.39 -3.34
CA THR A 72 -3.98 8.62 -2.80
C THR A 72 -3.39 9.39 -3.97
N ASP A 73 -3.55 10.70 -3.91
CA ASP A 73 -3.36 11.63 -5.04
C ASP A 73 -1.99 11.47 -5.69
N ALA A 74 -1.95 11.07 -6.98
CA ALA A 74 -0.86 11.28 -7.94
C ALA A 74 -0.99 10.39 -9.18
N TRP A 75 -2.13 10.35 -9.89
CA TRP A 75 -2.12 9.66 -11.19
C TRP A 75 -1.37 10.50 -12.23
N PHE A 76 -0.08 10.22 -12.42
CA PHE A 76 0.71 10.75 -13.53
C PHE A 76 0.70 9.73 -14.65
N GLY A 77 0.27 10.11 -15.85
CA GLY A 77 0.25 9.20 -17.00
C GLY A 77 1.64 8.60 -17.29
N ALA A 78 1.69 7.29 -17.60
CA ALA A 78 2.94 6.57 -17.89
C ALA A 78 3.58 6.94 -19.25
N THR A 79 2.98 7.87 -20.00
CA THR A 79 3.38 8.21 -21.37
C THR A 79 4.59 9.13 -21.44
N GLU A 80 4.88 9.90 -20.40
CA GLU A 80 6.01 10.82 -20.38
C GLU A 80 7.19 10.21 -19.63
N VAL A 81 8.37 10.26 -20.25
CA VAL A 81 9.63 9.86 -19.61
C VAL A 81 9.86 10.66 -18.31
N PRO A 82 10.51 10.07 -17.28
CA PRO A 82 10.85 10.80 -16.06
C PRO A 82 11.63 12.08 -16.38
N ALA A 83 11.11 13.23 -15.95
CA ALA A 83 11.72 14.54 -16.22
C ALA A 83 12.95 14.80 -15.32
N PHE A 84 12.93 14.28 -14.09
CA PHE A 84 14.03 14.36 -13.14
C PHE A 84 14.88 13.09 -13.25
N THR A 85 16.20 13.26 -13.37
CA THR A 85 17.16 12.17 -13.53
C THR A 85 18.43 12.45 -12.72
N THR A 86 19.22 11.41 -12.44
CA THR A 86 20.49 11.51 -11.71
C THR A 86 21.55 10.59 -12.32
N SER A 87 22.81 11.01 -12.24
CA SER A 87 24.01 10.19 -12.48
C SER A 87 24.74 9.82 -11.18
N SER A 88 24.16 10.15 -10.03
CA SER A 88 24.76 9.89 -8.72
C SER A 88 24.80 8.40 -8.40
N THR A 89 25.94 7.93 -7.87
CA THR A 89 26.09 6.58 -7.30
C THR A 89 25.50 6.46 -5.89
N SER A 90 25.13 7.59 -5.28
CA SER A 90 24.35 7.67 -4.03
C SER A 90 22.88 7.94 -4.36
N PHE A 91 21.96 7.47 -3.52
CA PHE A 91 20.53 7.73 -3.73
C PHE A 91 20.24 9.23 -3.66
N THR A 92 19.53 9.72 -4.68
CA THR A 92 19.04 11.10 -4.76
C THR A 92 17.53 11.09 -4.95
N THR A 93 16.81 11.92 -4.20
CA THR A 93 15.37 12.12 -4.39
C THR A 93 15.11 12.84 -5.72
N LEU A 94 14.30 12.20 -6.57
CA LEU A 94 13.91 12.74 -7.88
C LEU A 94 12.46 13.22 -7.90
N GLN A 95 11.60 12.65 -7.06
CA GLN A 95 10.22 13.07 -6.93
C GLN A 95 9.74 12.85 -5.49
N HIS A 96 8.87 13.73 -5.01
CA HIS A 96 8.15 13.57 -3.75
C HIS A 96 6.65 13.69 -3.99
N MET A 97 5.87 13.03 -3.14
CA MET A 97 4.42 13.01 -3.18
C MET A 97 3.88 13.08 -1.76
N VAL A 98 2.93 13.98 -1.51
CA VAL A 98 2.23 14.05 -0.22
C VAL A 98 1.35 12.82 -0.08
N TRP A 99 1.37 12.20 1.10
CA TRP A 99 0.61 11.00 1.41
C TRP A 99 -0.02 11.09 2.80
N TYR A 100 -1.23 10.54 2.95
CA TYR A 100 -1.94 10.43 4.22
C TYR A 100 -2.14 8.97 4.58
N LYS A 101 -1.79 8.60 5.81
CA LYS A 101 -1.84 7.20 6.24
C LYS A 101 -3.25 6.69 6.53
N GLN A 102 -3.88 6.13 5.51
CA GLN A 102 -5.19 5.46 5.65
C GLN A 102 -5.07 3.93 5.74
N HIS A 103 -3.95 3.37 5.27
CA HIS A 103 -3.68 1.93 5.22
C HIS A 103 -2.29 1.63 5.79
N PRO A 104 -2.04 0.40 6.28
CA PRO A 104 -0.75 0.02 6.86
C PRO A 104 0.38 -0.11 5.82
N ARG A 105 0.02 -0.41 4.57
CA ARG A 105 0.96 -0.60 3.46
C ARG A 105 0.57 0.29 2.28
N VAL A 106 1.54 0.50 1.40
CA VAL A 106 1.37 1.23 0.14
C VAL A 106 1.76 0.34 -1.02
N GLU A 107 0.98 0.37 -2.09
CA GLU A 107 1.40 -0.04 -3.43
C GLU A 107 1.74 1.23 -4.21
N ALA A 108 2.98 1.33 -4.69
CA ALA A 108 3.47 2.48 -5.42
C ALA A 108 3.85 2.07 -6.84
N ASN A 109 3.14 2.62 -7.81
CA ASN A 109 3.40 2.43 -9.23
C ASN A 109 4.46 3.43 -9.69
N PHE A 110 5.38 2.99 -10.54
CA PHE A 110 6.46 3.84 -11.04
C PHE A 110 6.74 3.58 -12.52
N LEU A 111 7.35 4.58 -13.16
CA LEU A 111 7.99 4.49 -14.45
C LEU A 111 9.48 4.77 -14.25
N VAL A 112 10.34 3.86 -14.72
CA VAL A 112 11.79 4.04 -14.66
C VAL A 112 12.35 4.12 -16.07
N ARG A 113 13.41 4.92 -16.22
CA ARG A 113 14.15 5.02 -17.48
C ARG A 113 15.65 5.22 -17.23
N CYS A 114 16.47 4.46 -17.95
CA CYS A 114 17.89 4.70 -18.13
C CYS A 114 18.15 5.48 -19.43
N SER A 115 19.19 6.32 -19.45
CA SER A 115 19.52 7.17 -20.61
C SER A 115 19.99 6.39 -21.84
N ASP A 116 20.61 5.23 -21.62
CA ASP A 116 21.27 4.42 -22.64
C ASP A 116 21.33 2.95 -22.25
N ALA A 117 21.76 2.09 -23.19
CA ALA A 117 21.82 0.65 -23.03
C ALA A 117 22.89 0.14 -22.03
N THR A 118 23.72 1.02 -21.49
CA THR A 118 24.81 0.67 -20.57
C THR A 118 24.55 1.10 -19.13
N THR A 119 23.65 2.06 -18.93
CA THR A 119 23.32 2.60 -17.62
C THR A 119 22.32 1.72 -16.89
N SER A 120 22.73 1.18 -15.76
CA SER A 120 21.88 0.46 -14.80
C SER A 120 21.85 1.19 -13.46
N GLY A 121 20.93 0.80 -12.58
CA GLY A 121 20.84 1.45 -11.28
C GLY A 121 19.88 0.79 -10.32
N GLN A 122 19.48 1.56 -9.32
CA GLN A 122 18.48 1.16 -8.35
C GLN A 122 17.55 2.32 -8.06
N ILE A 123 16.29 1.98 -7.78
CA ILE A 123 15.29 2.93 -7.28
C ILE A 123 14.77 2.46 -5.94
N GLN A 124 14.27 3.38 -5.12
CA GLN A 124 13.58 3.05 -3.87
C GLN A 124 12.55 4.13 -3.53
N LEU A 125 11.60 3.74 -2.70
CA LEU A 125 10.62 4.63 -2.09
C LEU A 125 10.98 4.78 -0.61
N ILE A 126 11.14 6.02 -0.14
CA ILE A 126 11.41 6.32 1.27
C ILE A 126 10.34 7.27 1.84
N ASP A 127 10.26 7.36 3.16
CA ASP A 127 9.49 8.39 3.85
C ASP A 127 10.34 9.64 4.21
N ASP A 128 9.73 10.64 4.85
CA ASP A 128 10.39 11.86 5.31
C ASP A 128 11.54 11.63 6.30
N ASN A 129 11.60 10.45 6.95
CA ASN A 129 12.65 10.07 7.89
C ASN A 129 13.77 9.25 7.23
N ASN A 130 13.78 9.15 5.90
CA ASN A 130 14.68 8.30 5.12
C ASN A 130 14.54 6.80 5.39
N VAL A 131 13.40 6.36 5.94
CA VAL A 131 13.11 4.93 6.09
C VAL A 131 12.69 4.39 4.73
N VAL A 132 13.31 3.29 4.30
CA VAL A 132 12.91 2.59 3.07
C VAL A 132 11.54 1.98 3.28
N VAL A 133 10.55 2.53 2.59
CA VAL A 133 9.18 2.03 2.54
C VAL A 133 9.14 0.83 1.61
N ALA A 134 9.76 0.95 0.44
CA ALA A 134 9.75 -0.07 -0.61
C ALA A 134 11.05 -0.07 -1.44
N GLY A 135 11.53 -1.26 -1.80
CA GLY A 135 12.79 -1.44 -2.52
C GLY A 135 14.00 -1.68 -1.59
N PRO A 136 15.25 -1.50 -2.09
CA PRO A 136 15.59 -1.03 -3.44
C PRO A 136 15.24 -2.04 -4.53
N VAL A 137 14.79 -1.55 -5.68
CA VAL A 137 14.52 -2.32 -6.90
C VAL A 137 15.70 -2.16 -7.86
N ASN A 138 16.23 -3.28 -8.35
CA ASN A 138 17.30 -3.28 -9.36
C ASN A 138 16.73 -2.91 -10.74
N VAL A 139 17.38 -1.98 -11.41
CA VAL A 139 16.99 -1.48 -12.74
C VAL A 139 18.06 -1.92 -13.73
N ALA A 140 17.66 -2.75 -14.69
CA ALA A 140 18.56 -3.28 -15.70
C ALA A 140 19.11 -2.18 -16.64
N ALA A 141 20.22 -2.48 -17.30
CA ALA A 141 20.82 -1.55 -18.25
C ALA A 141 19.86 -1.23 -19.41
N GLY A 142 19.71 0.03 -19.78
CA GLY A 142 18.78 0.44 -20.85
C GLY A 142 17.29 0.29 -20.51
N ALA A 143 16.94 0.06 -19.25
CA ALA A 143 15.55 -0.12 -18.85
C ALA A 143 14.66 1.08 -19.23
N TYR A 144 13.47 0.77 -19.75
CA TYR A 144 12.36 1.70 -19.84
C TYR A 144 11.05 0.92 -19.67
N TYR A 145 10.53 0.92 -18.45
CA TYR A 145 9.34 0.15 -18.10
C TYR A 145 8.60 0.77 -16.92
N TRP A 146 7.33 0.39 -16.78
CA TRP A 146 6.54 0.68 -15.59
C TRP A 146 6.33 -0.61 -14.80
N ASP A 147 6.24 -0.49 -13.49
CA ASP A 147 5.98 -1.60 -12.56
C ASP A 147 5.45 -1.05 -11.23
N ALA A 148 5.16 -1.93 -10.28
CA ALA A 148 4.70 -1.60 -8.95
C ALA A 148 5.58 -2.21 -7.87
N VAL A 149 5.67 -1.54 -6.73
CA VAL A 149 6.33 -2.05 -5.53
C VAL A 149 5.43 -1.82 -4.33
N THR A 150 5.42 -2.78 -3.40
CA THR A 150 4.67 -2.67 -2.15
C THR A 150 5.60 -2.52 -0.95
N GLY A 151 5.16 -1.77 0.04
CA GLY A 151 5.96 -1.44 1.21
C GLY A 151 5.13 -1.16 2.45
N THR A 152 5.72 -1.35 3.64
CA THR A 152 5.09 -0.96 4.90
C THR A 152 5.33 0.51 5.17
N VAL A 153 4.29 1.19 5.62
CA VAL A 153 4.36 2.62 5.94
C VAL A 153 4.40 2.79 7.45
N ALA A 154 5.35 3.57 7.96
CA ALA A 154 5.46 3.90 9.39
C ALA A 154 4.42 4.97 9.83
N GLY A 155 4.34 5.30 11.12
CA GLY A 155 3.44 6.34 11.64
C GLY A 155 2.02 5.88 12.01
N GLY A 156 1.21 6.81 12.51
CA GLY A 156 -0.18 6.56 12.93
C GLY A 156 -1.20 6.83 11.83
N HIS A 157 -2.45 6.40 12.04
CA HIS A 157 -3.55 6.72 11.14
C HIS A 157 -3.69 8.23 10.92
N GLU A 158 -4.00 8.63 9.68
CA GLU A 158 -4.08 10.02 9.19
C GLU A 158 -2.80 10.84 9.29
N ALA A 159 -1.67 10.22 9.67
CA ALA A 159 -0.37 10.90 9.61
C ALA A 159 -0.11 11.37 8.18
N ARG A 160 0.22 12.65 8.06
CA ARG A 160 0.64 13.29 6.81
C ARG A 160 2.15 13.26 6.72
N PHE A 161 2.68 12.76 5.62
CA PHE A 161 4.11 12.75 5.32
C PHE A 161 4.31 12.73 3.80
N ASN A 162 5.55 12.81 3.32
CA ASN A 162 5.86 12.61 1.92
C ASN A 162 6.52 11.25 1.67
N LEU A 163 6.12 10.65 0.56
CA LEU A 163 6.83 9.54 -0.07
C LEU A 163 7.81 10.12 -1.10
N HIS A 164 9.06 9.70 -1.03
CA HIS A 164 10.12 10.17 -1.92
C HIS A 164 10.63 9.02 -2.78
N TRP A 165 10.51 9.20 -4.09
CA TRP A 165 11.17 8.34 -5.06
C TRP A 165 12.62 8.77 -5.21
N GLN A 166 13.51 7.84 -4.89
CA GLN A 166 14.95 8.00 -5.07
C GLN A 166 15.46 7.08 -6.16
N ALA A 167 16.54 7.51 -6.81
CA ALA A 167 17.31 6.68 -7.72
C ALA A 167 18.82 6.87 -7.51
N ARG A 168 19.59 5.87 -7.93
CA ARG A 168 21.04 5.94 -8.09
C ARG A 168 21.48 5.09 -9.27
N VAL A 169 22.58 5.46 -9.91
CA VAL A 169 23.22 4.61 -10.93
C VAL A 169 24.21 3.63 -10.29
N THR A 170 24.44 2.50 -10.95
CA THR A 170 25.50 1.56 -10.57
C THR A 170 26.87 2.23 -10.77
N PRO A 171 27.83 2.09 -9.83
CA PRO A 171 29.18 2.61 -10.03
C PRO A 171 29.79 2.18 -11.37
N GLY A 172 30.38 3.13 -12.09
CA GLY A 172 30.93 2.91 -13.44
C GLY A 172 29.96 3.22 -14.58
N SER A 173 28.68 3.48 -14.30
CA SER A 173 27.74 4.01 -15.30
C SER A 173 28.05 5.49 -15.59
N THR A 174 28.01 5.89 -16.85
CA THR A 174 28.23 7.28 -17.28
C THR A 174 26.94 8.03 -17.63
N GLY A 175 25.81 7.33 -17.71
CA GLY A 175 24.52 7.92 -18.03
C GLY A 175 23.68 8.27 -16.79
N ASN A 176 22.39 8.51 -17.03
CA ASN A 176 21.43 8.94 -16.03
C ASN A 176 20.32 7.90 -15.86
N ILE A 177 19.79 7.82 -14.65
CA ILE A 177 18.54 7.12 -14.32
C ILE A 177 17.49 8.11 -13.85
N GLY A 178 16.25 7.93 -14.28
CA GLY A 178 15.09 8.68 -13.79
C GLY A 178 14.02 7.73 -13.27
N VAL A 179 13.30 8.16 -12.24
CA VAL A 179 12.10 7.49 -11.72
C VAL A 179 10.98 8.49 -11.58
N LYS A 180 9.77 8.09 -11.98
CA LYS A 180 8.54 8.86 -11.83
C LYS A 180 7.51 7.99 -11.10
N GLY A 181 7.05 8.42 -9.93
CA GLY A 181 5.87 7.87 -9.27
C GLY A 181 4.63 8.17 -10.11
N LEU A 182 3.87 7.11 -10.42
CA LEU A 182 2.70 7.16 -11.29
C LEU A 182 1.38 7.14 -10.53
N SER A 183 1.32 6.47 -9.37
CA SER A 183 0.18 6.43 -8.46
C SER A 183 0.57 5.70 -7.18
N THR A 184 -0.15 6.01 -6.10
CA THR A 184 -0.01 5.30 -4.82
C THR A 184 -1.38 4.87 -4.30
N PHE A 185 -1.48 3.61 -3.89
CA PHE A 185 -2.68 3.05 -3.28
C PHE A 185 -2.36 2.60 -1.86
N GLY A 186 -3.21 2.97 -0.91
CA GLY A 186 -3.20 2.33 0.40
C GLY A 186 -3.72 0.90 0.28
N ILE A 187 -2.96 -0.07 0.80
CA ILE A 187 -3.33 -1.49 0.78
C ILE A 187 -3.27 -2.09 2.19
N GLN A 188 -4.07 -3.14 2.41
CA GLN A 188 -4.09 -3.89 3.66
C GLN A 188 -2.72 -4.53 3.97
N SER A 189 -2.54 -4.95 5.22
CA SER A 189 -1.34 -5.66 5.68
C SER A 189 -1.06 -6.95 4.91
#